data_AF-A0A6G4TTU7-F1
#
_entry.id   AF-A0A6G4TTU7-F1
#
_cell.length_a   1.000
_cell.length_b   1.000
_cell.length_c   1.000
_cell.angle_alpha   90.00
_cell.angle_beta   90.00
_cell.angle_gamma   90.00
#
_symmetry.space_group_name_H-M   'P 1'
#
loop_
_entity.id
_entity.type
_entity.pdbx_description
1 polymer ?
#
loop_
_entity_poly.entity_id
_entity_poly.type
_entity_poly.pdbx_seq_one_letter_code
_entity_poly.pdbx_strand_id
1 'polypeptide(L)'
;MPVASAAQPKAPAIRFPATAPFTQDLLEIDGLTDLELQERFRRLWKMLPQAPSNARLHAAGCALIDLRRFGEDRYSVPQHIRRQLHATGCALIDLRRFGEDRYSVPQHIRHQRTEAAALDREQAEEVRRAALRTNALVRILGEQRDGRVLYRTIGQDPGDRYPAPWYIVAVQGHGTVRAHGADEVEQA
;
A
#
# COMPACT_ATOMS: atom_id res chain seq x y z
N MET A 1 -45.16 19.00 7.10
CA MET A 1 -43.91 19.71 6.76
C MET A 1 -42.86 18.66 6.41
N PRO A 2 -42.53 18.41 5.13
CA PRO A 2 -41.47 17.47 4.77
C PRO A 2 -40.11 18.17 4.88
N VAL A 3 -39.16 17.55 5.57
CA VAL A 3 -37.79 18.05 5.70
C VAL A 3 -36.99 17.60 4.47
N ALA A 4 -36.42 18.57 3.75
CA ALA A 4 -35.60 18.33 2.57
C ALA A 4 -34.35 17.51 2.92
N SER A 5 -34.16 16.38 2.22
CA SER A 5 -32.95 15.58 2.30
C SER A 5 -31.83 16.28 1.53
N ALA A 6 -30.85 16.80 2.26
CA ALA A 6 -29.65 17.39 1.66
C ALA A 6 -28.80 16.27 1.04
N ALA A 7 -28.62 16.34 -0.28
CA ALA A 7 -27.75 15.44 -1.03
C ALA A 7 -26.31 15.53 -0.49
N GLN A 8 -25.75 14.39 -0.07
CA GLN A 8 -24.34 14.29 0.30
C GLN A 8 -23.45 14.65 -0.90
N PRO A 9 -22.41 15.50 -0.72
CA PRO A 9 -21.46 15.78 -1.78
C PRO A 9 -20.69 14.50 -2.13
N LYS A 10 -20.86 14.04 -3.37
CA LYS A 10 -20.13 12.93 -3.97
C LYS A 10 -18.64 13.28 -3.93
N ALA A 11 -17.87 12.58 -3.09
CA ALA A 11 -16.43 12.80 -2.96
C ALA A 11 -15.76 12.77 -4.35
N PRO A 12 -14.87 13.72 -4.67
CA PRO A 12 -14.22 13.75 -5.97
C PRO A 12 -13.44 12.45 -6.16
N ALA A 13 -13.71 11.78 -7.29
CA ALA A 13 -12.95 10.62 -7.72
C ALA A 13 -11.47 11.03 -7.80
N ILE A 14 -10.63 10.32 -7.05
CA ILE A 14 -9.17 10.42 -7.19
C ILE A 14 -8.87 10.09 -8.66
N ARG A 15 -8.56 11.12 -9.45
CA ARG A 15 -8.14 10.93 -10.84
C ARG A 15 -6.72 10.41 -10.81
N PHE A 16 -6.57 9.12 -11.05
CA PHE A 16 -5.27 8.58 -11.45
C PHE A 16 -4.89 9.25 -12.78
N PRO A 17 -3.66 9.78 -12.93
CA PRO A 17 -3.18 10.30 -14.21
C PRO A 17 -3.24 9.18 -15.27
N ALA A 18 -3.22 9.56 -16.56
CA ALA A 18 -3.18 8.66 -17.71
C ALA A 18 -2.40 7.38 -17.35
N THR A 19 -3.06 6.22 -17.48
CA THR A 19 -2.60 4.93 -16.93
C THR A 19 -1.13 4.74 -17.27
N ALA A 20 -0.25 4.76 -16.25
CA ALA A 20 1.19 4.66 -16.48
C ALA A 20 1.48 3.40 -17.32
N PRO A 21 2.49 3.39 -18.22
CA PRO A 21 2.75 2.27 -19.13
C PRO A 21 2.83 0.92 -18.42
N PHE A 22 3.42 0.90 -17.22
CA PHE A 22 3.50 -0.30 -16.39
C PHE A 22 2.13 -0.82 -15.92
N THR A 23 1.20 0.06 -15.57
CA THR A 23 -0.15 -0.32 -15.14
C THR A 23 -0.93 -0.95 -16.31
N GLN A 24 -0.74 -0.46 -17.53
CA GLN A 24 -1.35 -1.07 -18.71
C GLN A 24 -0.77 -2.47 -18.96
N ASP A 25 0.54 -2.64 -18.86
CA ASP A 25 1.19 -3.95 -19.05
C ASP A 25 0.76 -4.97 -17.98
N LEU A 26 0.49 -4.51 -16.75
CA LEU A 26 -0.08 -5.34 -15.69
C LEU A 26 -1.51 -5.80 -16.01
N LEU A 27 -2.37 -4.92 -16.54
CA LEU A 27 -3.74 -5.27 -16.90
C LEU A 27 -3.79 -6.36 -17.99
N GLU A 28 -2.82 -6.37 -18.90
CA GLU A 28 -2.75 -7.39 -19.95
C GLU A 28 -2.40 -8.80 -19.44
N ILE A 29 -1.90 -8.92 -18.21
CA ILE A 29 -1.52 -10.20 -17.60
C ILE A 29 -2.45 -10.63 -16.46
N ASP A 30 -3.47 -9.83 -16.16
CA ASP A 30 -4.48 -10.19 -15.16
C ASP A 30 -5.20 -11.49 -15.53
N GLY A 31 -5.36 -12.38 -14.55
CA GLY A 31 -6.02 -13.68 -14.71
C GLY A 31 -5.18 -14.78 -15.38
N LEU A 32 -3.99 -14.48 -15.92
CA LEU A 32 -3.10 -15.48 -16.51
C LEU A 32 -2.56 -16.45 -15.46
N THR A 33 -2.42 -17.71 -15.85
CA THR A 33 -1.80 -18.79 -15.07
C THR A 33 -0.27 -18.72 -15.13
N ASP A 34 0.40 -19.47 -14.26
CA ASP A 34 1.87 -19.58 -14.28
C ASP A 34 2.40 -20.03 -15.66
N LEU A 35 1.78 -21.04 -16.27
CA LEU A 35 2.19 -21.53 -17.59
C LEU A 35 2.03 -20.46 -18.69
N GLU A 36 0.90 -19.75 -18.71
CA GLU A 36 0.64 -18.68 -19.68
C GLU A 36 1.61 -17.50 -19.50
N LEU A 37 1.93 -17.17 -18.26
CA LEU A 37 2.92 -16.15 -17.93
C LEU A 37 4.33 -16.56 -18.35
N GLN A 38 4.72 -17.83 -18.15
CA GLN A 38 6.01 -18.36 -18.61
C GLN A 38 6.11 -18.29 -20.14
N GLU A 39 5.06 -18.70 -20.86
CA GLU A 39 4.98 -18.61 -22.32
C GLU A 39 5.11 -17.16 -22.79
N ARG A 40 4.36 -16.25 -22.16
CA ARG A 40 4.39 -14.82 -22.46
C ARG A 40 5.77 -14.21 -22.19
N PHE A 41 6.36 -14.46 -21.03
CA PHE A 41 7.68 -13.98 -20.67
C PHE A 41 8.72 -14.46 -21.69
N ARG A 42 8.68 -15.74 -22.08
CA ARG A 42 9.56 -16.31 -23.10
C ARG A 42 9.41 -15.62 -24.45
N ARG A 43 8.18 -15.33 -24.89
CA ARG A 43 7.92 -14.58 -26.13
C ARG A 43 8.50 -13.17 -26.07
N LEU A 44 8.22 -12.44 -24.99
CA LEU A 44 8.75 -11.07 -24.77
C LEU A 44 10.28 -11.06 -24.74
N TRP A 45 10.89 -12.04 -24.08
CA TRP A 45 12.34 -12.19 -24.02
C TRP A 45 12.96 -12.43 -25.41
N LYS A 46 12.36 -13.31 -26.24
CA LYS A 46 12.83 -13.55 -27.61
C LYS A 46 12.73 -12.32 -28.50
N MET A 47 11.73 -11.47 -28.24
CA MET A 47 11.52 -10.22 -28.98
C MET A 47 12.42 -9.08 -28.48
N LEU A 48 13.13 -9.24 -27.35
CA LEU A 48 14.00 -8.22 -26.75
C LEU A 48 14.96 -7.54 -27.75
N PRO A 49 15.61 -8.27 -28.69
CA PRO A 49 16.46 -7.65 -29.71
C PRO A 49 15.72 -6.75 -30.71
N GLN A 50 14.39 -6.84 -30.78
CA GLN A 50 13.50 -6.13 -31.72
C GLN A 50 12.61 -5.07 -31.03
N ALA A 51 12.97 -4.66 -29.80
CA ALA A 51 12.39 -3.58 -29.00
C ALA A 51 10.98 -3.81 -28.40
N PRO A 52 10.83 -4.65 -27.34
CA PRO A 52 9.73 -4.55 -26.40
C PRO A 52 10.00 -3.42 -25.39
N SER A 53 8.94 -2.86 -24.80
CA SER A 53 9.11 -1.99 -23.63
C SER A 53 9.65 -2.83 -22.46
N ASN A 54 10.65 -2.31 -21.74
CA ASN A 54 11.16 -2.95 -20.52
C ASN A 54 10.04 -3.20 -19.49
N ALA A 55 8.97 -2.40 -19.54
CA ALA A 55 7.81 -2.51 -18.66
C ALA A 55 7.02 -3.82 -18.85
N ARG A 56 6.85 -4.33 -20.09
CA ARG A 56 6.13 -5.60 -20.34
C ARG A 56 6.87 -6.81 -19.78
N LEU A 57 8.17 -6.87 -20.05
CA LEU A 57 9.02 -7.95 -19.56
C LEU A 57 9.07 -7.92 -18.04
N HIS A 58 9.18 -6.72 -17.47
CA HIS A 58 9.14 -6.52 -16.02
C HIS A 58 7.80 -6.97 -15.40
N ALA A 59 6.66 -6.55 -15.97
CA ALA A 59 5.34 -6.96 -15.51
C ALA A 59 5.16 -8.49 -15.51
N ALA A 60 5.51 -9.15 -16.61
CA ALA A 60 5.44 -10.62 -16.70
C ALA A 60 6.37 -11.31 -15.69
N GLY A 61 7.58 -10.78 -15.49
CA GLY A 61 8.52 -11.29 -14.48
C GLY A 61 7.99 -11.13 -13.05
N CYS A 62 7.44 -9.97 -12.71
CA CYS A 62 6.82 -9.71 -11.40
C CYS A 62 5.65 -10.65 -11.14
N ALA A 63 4.79 -10.90 -12.13
CA ALA A 63 3.66 -11.80 -11.97
C ALA A 63 4.09 -13.26 -11.68
N LEU A 64 5.12 -13.77 -12.37
CA LEU A 64 5.67 -15.10 -12.09
C LEU A 64 6.24 -15.21 -10.67
N ILE A 65 6.95 -14.18 -10.21
CA ILE A 65 7.49 -14.14 -8.84
C ILE A 65 6.35 -14.15 -7.83
N ASP A 66 5.29 -13.36 -8.06
CA ASP A 66 4.15 -13.29 -7.17
C ASP A 66 3.39 -14.62 -7.08
N LEU A 67 3.07 -15.26 -8.22
CA LEU A 67 2.38 -16.57 -8.20
C LEU A 67 3.14 -17.59 -7.38
N ARG A 68 4.46 -17.70 -7.60
CA ARG A 68 5.31 -18.62 -6.86
C ARG A 68 5.38 -18.28 -5.38
N ARG A 69 5.49 -16.99 -5.04
CA ARG A 69 5.63 -16.53 -3.66
C ARG A 69 4.36 -16.78 -2.83
N PHE A 70 3.19 -16.70 -3.45
CA PHE A 70 1.91 -16.80 -2.77
C PHE A 70 1.15 -18.10 -3.03
N GLY A 71 1.69 -18.99 -3.88
CA GLY A 71 1.05 -20.27 -4.20
C GLY A 71 -0.29 -20.10 -4.92
N GLU A 72 -0.38 -19.10 -5.79
CA GLU A 72 -1.61 -18.76 -6.52
C GLU A 72 -1.59 -19.38 -7.92
N ASP A 73 -2.75 -19.82 -8.39
CA ASP A 73 -2.90 -20.44 -9.73
C ASP A 73 -3.07 -19.39 -10.85
N ARG A 74 -3.51 -18.17 -10.50
CA ARG A 74 -3.81 -17.09 -11.44
C ARG A 74 -3.36 -15.76 -10.88
N TYR A 75 -2.79 -14.92 -11.74
CA TYR A 75 -2.31 -13.62 -11.34
C TYR A 75 -3.46 -12.64 -11.17
N SER A 76 -3.38 -11.79 -10.15
CA SER A 76 -4.39 -10.78 -9.86
C SER A 76 -3.74 -9.41 -9.70
N VAL A 77 -4.02 -8.51 -10.65
CA VAL A 77 -3.54 -7.11 -10.61
C VAL A 77 -4.02 -6.39 -9.34
N PRO A 78 -5.30 -6.49 -8.91
CA PRO A 78 -5.74 -5.91 -7.65
C PRO A 78 -4.94 -6.40 -6.43
N GLN A 79 -4.62 -7.70 -6.36
CA GLN A 79 -3.84 -8.24 -5.25
C GLN A 79 -2.37 -7.81 -5.31
N HIS A 80 -1.75 -7.80 -6.49
CA HIS A 80 -0.41 -7.27 -6.69
C HIS A 80 -0.31 -5.81 -6.22
N ILE A 81 -1.25 -4.95 -6.64
CA ILE A 81 -1.30 -3.56 -6.21
C ILE A 81 -1.43 -3.46 -4.68
N ARG A 82 -2.30 -4.27 -4.06
CA ARG A 82 -2.41 -4.29 -2.58
C ARG A 82 -1.11 -4.70 -1.90
N ARG A 83 -0.39 -5.69 -2.44
CA ARG A 83 0.92 -6.11 -1.91
C ARG A 83 1.98 -5.01 -2.03
N GLN A 84 2.02 -4.32 -3.17
CA GLN A 84 2.91 -3.18 -3.39
C GLN A 84 2.58 -1.99 -2.48
N LEU A 85 1.30 -1.69 -2.31
CA LEU A 85 0.84 -0.68 -1.35
C LEU A 85 1.21 -1.05 0.08
N HIS A 86 1.05 -2.32 0.46
CA HIS A 86 1.45 -2.81 1.77
C HIS A 86 2.96 -2.67 1.99
N ALA A 87 3.78 -3.14 1.05
CA ALA A 87 5.24 -3.06 1.17
C ALA A 87 5.73 -1.60 1.24
N THR A 88 5.24 -0.74 0.35
CA THR A 88 5.58 0.70 0.34
C THR A 88 5.08 1.40 1.60
N GLY A 89 3.88 1.09 2.06
CA GLY A 89 3.31 1.64 3.29
C GLY A 89 4.13 1.25 4.52
N CYS A 90 4.50 -0.03 4.65
CA CYS A 90 5.39 -0.51 5.69
C CYS A 90 6.75 0.21 5.66
N ALA A 91 7.36 0.38 4.48
CA ALA A 91 8.62 1.08 4.34
C ALA A 91 8.55 2.55 4.77
N LEU A 92 7.50 3.28 4.36
CA LEU A 92 7.29 4.67 4.77
C LEU A 92 7.08 4.82 6.27
N ILE A 93 6.35 3.89 6.89
CA ILE A 93 6.13 3.87 8.34
C ILE A 93 7.44 3.58 9.07
N ASP A 94 8.20 2.59 8.62
CA ASP A 94 9.49 2.23 9.19
C ASP A 94 10.46 3.43 9.16
N LEU A 95 10.58 4.10 8.02
CA LEU A 95 11.38 5.32 7.90
C LEU A 95 10.94 6.40 8.89
N ARG A 96 9.64 6.67 8.97
CA ARG A 96 9.10 7.72 9.84
C ARG A 96 9.35 7.41 11.30
N ARG A 97 9.08 6.17 11.70
CA ARG A 97 9.13 5.69 13.07
C ARG A 97 10.55 5.68 13.63
N PHE A 98 11.52 5.25 12.83
CA PHE A 98 12.92 5.19 13.24
C PHE A 98 13.72 6.45 12.88
N GLY A 99 13.08 7.45 12.27
CA GLY A 99 13.72 8.72 11.91
C GLY A 99 14.79 8.56 10.84
N GLU A 100 14.56 7.65 9.89
CA GLU A 100 15.52 7.33 8.82
C GLU A 100 15.18 8.04 7.51
N ASP A 101 16.22 8.46 6.79
CA ASP A 101 16.08 9.08 5.48
C ASP A 101 16.10 8.05 4.32
N ARG A 102 16.56 6.82 4.58
CA ARG A 102 16.81 5.80 3.56
C ARG A 102 16.33 4.43 4.00
N TYR A 103 15.52 3.80 3.16
CA TYR A 103 14.94 2.51 3.50
C TYR A 103 15.96 1.39 3.31
N SER A 104 16.05 0.50 4.30
CA SER A 104 16.99 -0.62 4.32
C SER A 104 16.24 -1.91 4.62
N VAL A 105 16.21 -2.85 3.66
CA VAL A 105 15.52 -4.14 3.83
C VAL A 105 16.09 -4.95 5.01
N PRO A 106 17.43 -5.08 5.20
CA PRO A 106 17.97 -5.79 6.37
C PRO A 106 17.53 -5.18 7.70
N GLN A 107 17.44 -3.84 7.75
CA GLN A 107 17.02 -3.13 8.94
C GLN A 107 15.52 -3.28 9.19
N HIS A 108 14.70 -3.14 8.16
CA HIS A 108 13.27 -3.42 8.21
C HIS A 108 12.97 -4.82 8.75
N ILE A 109 13.71 -5.85 8.27
CA ILE A 109 13.56 -7.22 8.76
C ILE A 109 13.92 -7.32 10.25
N ARG A 110 14.97 -6.61 10.68
CA ARG A 110 15.34 -6.56 12.11
C ARG A 110 14.24 -5.91 12.93
N HIS A 111 13.70 -4.76 12.50
CA HIS A 111 12.61 -4.07 13.18
C HIS A 111 11.35 -4.95 13.25
N GLN A 112 10.94 -5.56 12.13
CA GLN A 112 9.81 -6.49 12.10
C GLN A 112 9.97 -7.67 13.06
N ARG A 113 11.17 -8.24 13.17
CA ARG A 113 11.40 -9.35 14.11
C ARG A 113 11.25 -8.92 15.56
N THR A 114 11.78 -7.75 15.91
CA THR A 114 11.64 -7.20 17.26
C THR A 114 10.18 -6.90 17.58
N GLU A 115 9.48 -6.27 16.64
CA GLU A 115 8.05 -5.95 16.77
C GLU A 115 7.18 -7.19 16.87
N ALA A 116 7.39 -8.18 16.01
CA ALA A 116 6.63 -9.44 16.04
C ALA A 116 6.82 -10.22 17.35
N ALA A 117 7.96 -10.05 18.03
CA ALA A 117 8.19 -10.64 19.35
C ALA A 117 7.46 -9.90 20.48
N ALA A 118 7.18 -8.61 20.30
CA ALA A 118 6.50 -7.77 21.29
C ALA A 118 4.97 -7.73 21.09
N LEU A 119 4.51 -7.88 19.85
CA LEU A 119 3.13 -7.65 19.45
C LEU A 119 2.20 -8.77 19.94
N ASP A 120 1.42 -8.48 20.98
CA ASP A 120 0.32 -9.35 21.38
C ASP A 120 -0.79 -9.31 20.32
N ARG A 121 -1.20 -10.49 19.86
CA ARG A 121 -2.14 -10.62 18.76
C ARG A 121 -3.54 -10.14 19.12
N GLU A 122 -3.99 -10.38 20.36
CA GLU A 122 -5.34 -9.99 20.79
C GLU A 122 -5.44 -8.47 20.90
N GLN A 123 -4.45 -7.84 21.56
CA GLN A 123 -4.34 -6.39 21.64
C GLN A 123 -4.22 -5.75 20.25
N ALA A 124 -3.42 -6.35 19.35
CA ALA A 124 -3.29 -5.84 17.99
C ALA A 124 -4.61 -5.84 17.22
N GLU A 125 -5.45 -6.87 17.38
CA GLU A 125 -6.79 -6.90 16.77
C GLU A 125 -7.76 -5.90 17.42
N GLU A 126 -7.67 -5.69 18.73
CA GLU A 126 -8.43 -4.65 19.43
C GLU A 126 -8.09 -3.25 18.89
N VAL A 127 -6.80 -2.92 18.84
CA VAL A 127 -6.31 -1.66 18.28
C VAL A 127 -6.72 -1.53 16.81
N ARG A 128 -6.64 -2.61 16.02
CA ARG A 128 -7.08 -2.61 14.61
C ARG A 128 -8.57 -2.29 14.44
N ARG A 129 -9.42 -2.74 15.37
CA ARG A 129 -10.86 -2.44 15.37
C ARG A 129 -11.14 -0.98 15.69
N ALA A 130 -10.37 -0.38 16.60
CA ALA A 130 -10.48 1.03 16.97
C ALA A 130 -9.84 2.00 15.96
N ALA A 131 -8.83 1.54 15.22
CA ALA A 131 -8.08 2.36 14.27
C ALA A 131 -8.94 2.95 13.15
N LEU A 132 -8.55 4.13 12.67
CA LEU A 132 -9.19 4.82 11.54
C LEU A 132 -9.17 3.92 10.30
N ARG A 133 -10.28 3.92 9.54
CA ARG A 133 -10.43 3.06 8.36
C ARG A 133 -9.69 3.66 7.15
N THR A 134 -9.30 2.80 6.22
CA THR A 134 -8.88 3.26 4.89
C THR A 134 -9.96 4.15 4.28
N ASN A 135 -9.52 5.23 3.65
CA ASN A 135 -10.30 6.32 3.07
C ASN A 135 -11.03 7.23 4.09
N ALA A 136 -10.80 7.07 5.40
CA ALA A 136 -11.26 8.04 6.40
C ALA A 136 -10.65 9.43 6.12
N LEU A 137 -11.47 10.47 6.27
CA LEU A 137 -11.00 11.85 6.29
C LEU A 137 -10.42 12.13 7.67
N VAL A 138 -9.24 12.73 7.71
CA VAL A 138 -8.50 12.96 8.95
C VAL A 138 -7.94 14.37 8.98
N ARG A 139 -7.93 14.96 10.17
CA ARG A 139 -7.12 16.15 10.46
C ARG A 139 -5.75 15.69 10.90
N ILE A 140 -4.70 16.23 10.30
CA ILE A 140 -3.32 15.95 10.70
C ILE A 140 -2.89 17.07 11.64
N LEU A 141 -2.43 16.73 12.85
CA LEU A 141 -2.02 17.72 13.84
C LEU A 141 -0.82 18.53 13.34
N GLY A 142 -0.90 19.86 13.47
CA GLY A 142 0.14 20.78 13.00
C GLY A 142 0.12 21.06 11.49
N GLU A 143 -0.71 20.39 10.70
CA GLU A 143 -0.90 20.68 9.28
C GLU A 143 -2.18 21.51 9.07
N GLN A 144 -2.18 22.42 8.10
CA GLN A 144 -3.35 23.27 7.81
C GLN A 144 -4.46 22.55 7.04
N ARG A 145 -4.17 21.35 6.51
CA ARG A 145 -5.05 20.66 5.58
C ARG A 145 -5.36 19.26 6.07
N ASP A 146 -6.59 18.85 5.81
CA ASP A 146 -7.02 17.48 6.03
C ASP A 146 -6.36 16.53 5.04
N GLY A 147 -6.35 15.25 5.43
CA GLY A 147 -5.85 14.16 4.63
C GLY A 147 -6.83 13.01 4.53
N ARG A 148 -6.47 12.00 3.73
CA ARG A 148 -7.18 10.72 3.65
C ARG A 148 -6.26 9.56 3.98
N VAL A 149 -6.70 8.67 4.85
CA VAL A 149 -5.97 7.43 5.15
C VAL A 149 -5.93 6.54 3.91
N LEU A 150 -4.75 6.24 3.38
CA LEU A 150 -4.55 5.32 2.26
C LEU A 150 -4.21 3.91 2.70
N TYR A 151 -3.46 3.78 3.78
CA TYR A 151 -3.00 2.51 4.33
C TYR A 151 -2.89 2.63 5.85
N ARG A 152 -3.08 1.51 6.54
CA ARG A 152 -2.89 1.39 7.98
C ARG A 152 -2.22 0.08 8.34
N THR A 153 -1.38 0.10 9.36
CA THR A 153 -0.87 -1.09 10.01
C THR A 153 -0.91 -0.90 11.52
N ILE A 154 -0.84 -2.01 12.26
CA ILE A 154 -0.65 -1.96 13.72
C ILE A 154 0.78 -2.31 13.99
N GLY A 155 1.44 -1.48 14.77
CA GLY A 155 2.81 -1.72 15.20
C GLY A 155 2.99 -1.49 16.69
N GLN A 156 4.07 -2.02 17.25
CA GLN A 156 4.44 -1.82 18.65
C GLN A 156 5.92 -1.49 18.77
N ASP A 157 6.23 -0.31 19.32
CA ASP A 157 7.61 0.17 19.41
C ASP A 157 8.34 -0.64 20.50
N PRO A 158 9.62 -0.94 20.31
CA PRO A 158 10.43 -1.57 21.35
C PRO A 158 10.58 -0.61 22.55
N GLY A 159 9.70 -0.75 23.54
CA GLY A 159 9.62 0.14 24.70
C GLY A 159 8.19 0.53 25.06
N ASP A 160 7.27 0.45 24.10
CA ASP A 160 5.87 0.74 24.34
C ASP A 160 5.13 -0.46 24.90
N ARG A 161 4.29 -0.18 25.90
CA ARG A 161 3.46 -1.19 26.55
C ARG A 161 2.31 -1.66 25.67
N TYR A 162 1.86 -0.83 24.72
CA TYR A 162 0.68 -1.10 23.91
C TYR A 162 0.96 -0.88 22.43
N PRO A 163 0.40 -1.72 21.55
CA PRO A 163 0.45 -1.46 20.12
C PRO A 163 -0.34 -0.21 19.75
N ALA A 164 0.08 0.46 18.68
CA ALA A 164 -0.54 1.65 18.14
C ALA A 164 -0.76 1.52 16.63
N PRO A 165 -1.82 2.15 16.08
CA PRO A 165 -2.01 2.22 14.65
C PRO A 165 -1.06 3.24 14.02
N TRP A 166 -0.50 2.87 12.88
CA TRP A 166 0.26 3.75 12.02
C TRP A 166 -0.48 3.94 10.70
N TYR A 167 -0.45 5.16 10.17
CA TYR A 167 -1.23 5.55 9.00
C TYR A 167 -0.34 6.08 7.89
N ILE A 168 -0.70 5.78 6.66
CA ILE A 168 -0.24 6.52 5.49
C ILE A 168 -1.38 7.43 5.05
N VAL A 169 -1.12 8.73 5.02
CA VAL A 169 -2.12 9.76 4.74
C VAL A 169 -1.74 10.54 3.49
N ALA A 170 -2.68 10.67 2.56
CA ALA A 170 -2.57 11.61 1.45
C ALA A 170 -3.09 12.99 1.88
N VAL A 171 -2.22 13.99 1.85
CA VAL A 171 -2.57 15.36 2.24
C VAL A 171 -3.25 16.07 1.07
N GLN A 172 -4.43 16.65 1.29
CA GLN A 172 -5.20 17.26 0.20
C GLN A 172 -4.47 18.46 -0.42
N GLY A 173 -4.43 18.49 -1.75
CA GLY A 173 -3.90 19.60 -2.53
C GLY A 173 -2.38 19.80 -2.50
N HIS A 174 -1.61 18.90 -1.87
CA HIS A 174 -0.14 18.88 -1.97
C HIS A 174 0.40 17.74 -2.85
N GLY A 175 -0.44 16.75 -3.19
CA GLY A 175 0.00 15.59 -3.97
C GLY A 175 1.02 14.71 -3.23
N THR A 176 1.19 14.92 -1.92
CA THR A 176 2.14 14.20 -1.07
C THR A 176 1.42 13.17 -0.20
N VAL A 177 2.15 12.09 0.08
CA VAL A 177 1.73 11.00 0.96
C VAL A 177 2.79 10.85 2.05
N ARG A 178 2.36 10.79 3.32
CA ARG A 178 3.27 10.71 4.47
C ARG A 178 2.78 9.67 5.48
N ALA A 179 3.72 9.13 6.24
CA ALA A 179 3.42 8.26 7.37
C ALA A 179 3.19 9.09 8.63
N HIS A 180 2.22 8.67 9.45
CA HIS A 180 1.81 9.32 10.68
C HIS A 180 1.58 8.32 11.81
N GLY A 181 1.98 8.74 13.02
CA GLY A 181 1.64 8.05 14.27
C GLY A 181 0.17 8.26 14.64
N ALA A 182 -0.35 7.44 15.56
CA ALA A 182 -1.74 7.53 16.01
C ALA A 182 -2.09 8.86 16.67
N ASP A 183 -1.10 9.45 17.34
CA ASP A 183 -1.16 10.73 18.05
C ASP A 183 -1.06 11.94 17.13
N GLU A 184 -0.71 11.75 15.86
CA GLU A 184 -0.57 12.83 14.87
C GLU A 184 -1.83 13.03 14.01
N VAL A 185 -2.83 12.15 14.13
CA VAL A 185 -4.04 12.18 13.29
C VAL A 185 -5.33 12.00 14.10
N GLU A 186 -6.28 12.88 13.80
CA GLU A 186 -7.61 12.87 14.39
C GLU A 186 -8.67 12.66 13.29
N GLN A 187 -9.82 12.11 13.66
CA GLN A 187 -10.96 12.09 12.74
C GLN A 187 -11.44 13.53 12.50
N ALA A 188 -11.54 13.93 11.22
CA ALA A 188 -12.05 15.24 10.81
C ALA A 188 -13.59 15.32 10.90
#